data_AF-A0A5P1FLQ8-F1
#
_entry.id   AF-A0A5P1FLQ8-F1
#
_cell.length_a   1.000
_cell.length_b   1.000
_cell.length_c   1.000
_cell.angle_alpha   90.00
_cell.angle_beta   90.00
_cell.angle_gamma   90.00
#
_symmetry.space_group_name_H-M   'P 1'
#
loop_
_entity.id
_entity.type
_entity.pdbx_description
1 polymer ?
#
loop_
_entity_poly.entity_id
_entity_poly.type
_entity_poly.pdbx_seq_one_letter_code
_entity_poly.pdbx_strand_id
1 'polypeptide(L)'
;MKNVKTKVRIDKSSRANKRRLVRNEDSEEMTSFLEKVGEIASAIKEGNQHYSAKLAESIYSLREFPQHVLDHVLDHLYDNEKQARLFIVKPLESQVTWMKDHVLKYHLDNNRNVGDDIDEDSS
;
A
#
# COMPACT_ATOMS: atom_id res chain seq x y z
N MET A 1 62.03 72.40 -13.16
CA MET A 1 61.28 71.47 -12.28
C MET A 1 59.84 71.94 -12.16
N LYS A 2 58.89 71.09 -12.57
CA LYS A 2 57.53 70.85 -12.04
C LYS A 2 56.65 70.34 -13.19
N ASN A 3 56.34 69.06 -13.09
CA ASN A 3 55.60 68.24 -14.05
C ASN A 3 54.10 68.28 -13.72
N VAL A 4 53.32 67.43 -14.40
CA VAL A 4 51.96 66.89 -14.07
C VAL A 4 50.89 67.42 -15.04
N LYS A 5 50.66 66.70 -16.15
CA LYS A 5 49.89 65.45 -16.37
C LYS A 5 48.42 65.74 -16.72
N THR A 6 48.17 65.64 -18.02
CA THR A 6 46.86 65.53 -18.69
C THR A 6 46.04 64.40 -18.08
N LYS A 7 44.87 64.71 -17.51
CA LYS A 7 43.96 63.72 -16.94
C LYS A 7 42.88 63.38 -17.98
N VAL A 8 43.12 62.31 -18.74
CA VAL A 8 42.14 61.68 -19.63
C VAL A 8 40.96 61.19 -18.78
N ARG A 9 39.76 61.67 -19.09
CA ARG A 9 38.51 61.20 -18.48
C ARG A 9 38.14 59.88 -19.16
N ILE A 10 38.25 58.80 -18.39
CA ILE A 10 37.93 57.44 -18.81
C ILE A 10 36.41 57.25 -18.80
N ASP A 11 35.93 56.62 -19.88
CA ASP A 11 34.57 56.20 -20.17
C ASP A 11 33.80 55.59 -18.99
N LYS A 12 32.54 56.01 -18.84
CA LYS A 12 31.57 55.37 -17.96
C LYS A 12 31.12 54.05 -18.60
N SER A 13 31.82 52.96 -18.28
CA SER A 13 31.31 51.61 -18.55
C SER A 13 30.13 51.31 -17.62
N SER A 14 28.91 51.36 -18.17
CA SER A 14 27.69 50.91 -17.50
C SER A 14 27.66 49.39 -17.40
N ARG A 15 28.07 48.86 -16.26
CA ARG A 15 28.01 47.43 -15.95
C ARG A 15 26.56 47.03 -15.72
N ALA A 16 25.94 46.40 -16.72
CA ALA A 16 24.62 45.79 -16.60
C ALA A 16 24.64 44.70 -15.52
N ASN A 17 23.93 44.92 -14.42
CA ASN A 17 23.71 43.92 -13.38
C ASN A 17 22.79 42.82 -13.92
N LYS A 18 23.38 41.82 -14.58
CA LYS A 18 22.68 40.60 -14.98
C LYS A 18 22.42 39.80 -13.70
N ARG A 19 21.22 39.94 -13.12
CA ARG A 19 20.76 39.08 -12.02
C ARG A 19 20.80 37.63 -12.53
N ARG A 20 21.78 36.88 -12.05
CA ARG A 20 21.90 35.45 -12.32
C ARG A 20 20.76 34.78 -11.54
N LEU A 21 19.75 34.29 -12.25
CA LEU A 21 18.72 33.43 -11.68
C LEU A 21 19.46 32.17 -11.20
N VAL A 22 19.66 32.06 -9.90
CA VAL A 22 20.20 30.84 -9.29
C VAL A 22 19.06 29.83 -9.34
N ARG A 23 19.12 28.95 -10.35
CA ARG A 23 18.27 27.76 -10.41
C ARG A 23 18.73 26.87 -9.24
N ASN A 24 17.89 26.74 -8.22
CA ASN A 24 18.19 25.87 -7.07
C ASN A 24 18.02 24.42 -7.55
N GLU A 25 19.08 23.83 -8.09
CA GLU A 25 19.13 22.41 -8.50
C GLU A 25 18.67 21.50 -7.35
N ASP A 26 19.05 21.81 -6.11
CA ASP A 26 18.57 21.13 -4.89
C ASP A 26 17.04 21.10 -4.76
N SER A 27 16.35 22.14 -5.21
CA SER A 27 14.88 22.20 -5.17
C SER A 27 14.26 21.29 -6.22
N GLU A 28 14.86 21.19 -7.41
CA GLU A 28 14.37 20.33 -8.49
C GLU A 28 14.61 18.84 -8.15
N GLU A 29 15.78 18.53 -7.59
CA GLU A 29 16.11 17.17 -7.12
C GLU A 29 15.16 16.74 -6.00
N MET A 30 14.87 17.62 -5.04
CA MET A 30 13.94 17.33 -3.95
C MET A 30 12.50 17.11 -4.47
N THR A 31 12.05 17.90 -5.45
CA THR A 31 10.74 17.67 -6.07
C THR A 31 10.67 16.33 -6.82
N SER A 32 11.74 15.96 -7.54
CA SER A 32 11.83 14.68 -8.24
C SER A 32 11.81 13.49 -7.27
N PHE A 33 12.49 13.62 -6.12
CA PHE A 33 12.46 12.61 -5.07
C PHE A 33 11.04 12.44 -4.48
N LEU A 34 10.37 13.54 -4.15
CA LEU A 34 9.01 13.51 -3.60
C LEU A 34 8.01 12.89 -4.59
N GLU A 35 8.15 13.18 -5.88
CA GLU A 35 7.35 12.57 -6.94
C GLU A 35 7.51 11.04 -6.97
N LYS A 36 8.75 10.54 -6.99
CA LYS A 36 9.04 9.10 -6.95
C LYS A 36 8.53 8.42 -5.68
N VAL A 37 8.64 9.07 -4.53
CA VAL A 37 8.08 8.55 -3.27
C VAL A 37 6.55 8.46 -3.37
N GLY A 38 5.89 9.45 -3.97
CA GLY A 38 4.46 9.44 -4.23
C GLY A 38 4.02 8.32 -5.18
N GLU A 39 4.78 8.06 -6.24
CA GLU A 39 4.56 6.94 -7.15
C GLU A 39 4.67 5.59 -6.43
N ILE A 40 5.73 5.41 -5.62
CA ILE A 40 5.94 4.18 -4.84
C ILE A 40 4.79 3.98 -3.84
N ALA A 41 4.39 5.02 -3.11
CA ALA A 41 3.29 4.95 -2.16
C ALA A 41 1.97 4.58 -2.84
N SER A 42 1.72 5.12 -4.04
CA SER A 42 0.54 4.81 -4.85
C SER A 42 0.56 3.36 -5.32
N ALA A 43 1.69 2.88 -5.84
CA ALA A 43 1.86 1.50 -6.27
C ALA A 43 1.68 0.49 -5.12
N ILE A 44 2.19 0.81 -3.91
CA ILE A 44 1.97 -0.02 -2.71
C ILE A 44 0.49 -0.07 -2.36
N LYS A 45 -0.19 1.08 -2.36
CA LYS A 45 -1.62 1.17 -2.06
C LYS A 45 -2.47 0.35 -3.04
N GLU A 46 -2.20 0.50 -4.34
CA GLU A 46 -2.87 -0.27 -5.40
C GLU A 46 -2.60 -1.77 -5.24
N GLY A 47 -1.34 -2.15 -5.01
CA GLY A 47 -0.96 -3.55 -4.77
C GLY A 47 -1.73 -4.20 -3.61
N ASN A 48 -1.97 -3.47 -2.53
CA ASN A 48 -2.74 -3.95 -1.38
C ASN A 48 -4.24 -4.10 -1.69
N GLN A 49 -4.83 -3.18 -2.47
CA GLN A 49 -6.23 -3.30 -2.90
C GLN A 49 -6.43 -4.50 -3.85
N HIS A 50 -5.48 -4.75 -4.74
CA HIS A 50 -5.53 -5.91 -5.61
C HIS A 50 -5.40 -7.23 -4.85
N TYR A 51 -4.65 -7.24 -3.75
CA TYR A 51 -4.48 -8.42 -2.92
C TYR A 51 -5.78 -8.83 -2.22
N SER A 52 -6.49 -7.89 -1.56
CA SER A 52 -7.73 -8.21 -0.84
C SER A 52 -8.84 -8.69 -1.78
N ALA A 53 -8.96 -8.08 -2.96
CA ALA A 53 -9.93 -8.49 -3.97
C ALA A 53 -9.63 -9.90 -4.49
N LYS A 54 -8.37 -10.22 -4.81
CA LYS A 54 -7.95 -11.55 -5.26
C LYS A 54 -8.14 -12.62 -4.19
N LEU A 55 -7.92 -12.28 -2.93
CA LEU A 55 -8.16 -13.18 -1.81
C LEU A 55 -9.63 -13.56 -1.71
N ALA A 56 -10.51 -12.54 -1.68
CA ALA A 56 -11.95 -12.75 -1.64
C ALA A 56 -12.45 -13.58 -2.83
N GLU A 57 -11.98 -13.26 -4.05
CA GLU A 57 -12.32 -14.03 -5.25
C GLU A 57 -11.88 -15.49 -5.14
N SER A 58 -10.66 -15.76 -4.67
CA SER A 58 -10.13 -17.12 -4.51
C SER A 58 -10.95 -17.92 -3.49
N ILE A 59 -11.30 -17.32 -2.35
CA ILE A 59 -12.06 -17.98 -1.28
C ILE A 59 -13.50 -18.24 -1.72
N TYR A 60 -14.21 -17.21 -2.20
CA TYR A 60 -15.63 -17.34 -2.56
C TYR A 60 -15.87 -18.14 -3.85
N SER A 61 -14.82 -18.45 -4.61
CA SER A 61 -14.89 -19.43 -5.69
C SER A 61 -15.04 -20.88 -5.20
N LEU A 62 -14.71 -21.17 -3.93
CA LEU A 62 -14.80 -22.50 -3.32
C LEU A 62 -16.22 -22.80 -2.80
N ARG A 63 -17.18 -22.81 -3.73
CA ARG A 63 -18.62 -22.95 -3.43
C ARG A 63 -19.04 -24.27 -2.75
N GLU A 64 -18.12 -25.22 -2.59
CA GLU A 64 -18.36 -26.46 -1.85
C GLU A 64 -18.33 -26.27 -0.32
N PHE A 65 -17.79 -25.16 0.18
CA PHE A 65 -17.79 -24.84 1.61
C PHE A 65 -18.98 -23.96 1.98
N PRO A 66 -19.55 -24.13 3.19
CA PRO A 66 -20.58 -23.25 3.71
C PRO A 66 -20.11 -21.79 3.84
N GLN A 67 -21.03 -20.84 3.71
CA GLN A 67 -20.72 -19.40 3.76
C GLN A 67 -19.99 -18.99 5.05
N HIS A 68 -20.41 -19.51 6.21
CA HIS A 68 -19.76 -19.18 7.49
C HIS A 68 -18.30 -19.63 7.57
N VAL A 69 -17.93 -20.69 6.84
CA VAL A 69 -16.54 -21.14 6.71
C VAL A 69 -15.77 -20.18 5.80
N LEU A 70 -16.36 -19.77 4.68
CA LEU A 70 -15.73 -18.85 3.73
C LEU A 70 -15.44 -17.50 4.39
N ASP A 71 -16.40 -16.96 5.14
CA ASP A 71 -16.25 -15.69 5.84
C ASP A 71 -15.17 -15.79 6.94
N HIS A 72 -15.17 -16.88 7.72
CA HIS A 72 -14.13 -17.12 8.71
C HIS A 72 -12.72 -17.19 8.10
N VAL A 73 -12.57 -17.90 6.98
CA VAL A 73 -11.27 -18.03 6.30
C VAL A 73 -10.84 -16.69 5.72
N LEU A 74 -11.76 -15.89 5.20
CA LEU A 74 -11.44 -14.55 4.72
C LEU A 74 -10.85 -13.70 5.84
N ASP A 75 -11.50 -13.65 7.00
CA ASP A 75 -11.00 -12.89 8.16
C ASP A 75 -9.62 -13.42 8.61
N HIS A 76 -9.49 -14.75 8.72
CA HIS A 76 -8.23 -15.39 9.13
C HIS A 76 -7.06 -15.07 8.19
N LEU A 77 -7.29 -15.16 6.89
CA LEU A 77 -6.27 -14.93 5.87
C LEU A 77 -6.01 -13.43 5.66
N TYR A 78 -7.00 -12.57 5.89
CA TYR A 78 -6.82 -11.12 5.85
C TYR A 78 -5.78 -10.67 6.89
N ASP A 79 -5.84 -11.23 8.10
CA ASP A 79 -4.87 -10.95 9.17
C ASP A 79 -3.51 -11.62 8.94
N ASN A 80 -3.42 -12.60 8.04
CA ASN A 80 -2.19 -13.33 7.72
C ASN A 80 -1.82 -13.24 6.24
N GLU A 81 -1.32 -12.06 5.86
CA GLU A 81 -0.98 -11.73 4.46
C GLU A 81 -0.06 -12.77 3.80
N LYS A 82 0.93 -13.31 4.54
CA LYS A 82 1.84 -14.32 4.02
C LYS A 82 1.10 -15.60 3.62
N GLN A 83 0.22 -16.10 4.47
CA GLN A 83 -0.55 -17.31 4.17
C GLN A 83 -1.57 -17.06 3.07
N ALA A 84 -2.21 -15.91 3.06
CA ALA A 84 -3.17 -15.54 2.04
C ALA A 84 -2.54 -15.43 0.65
N ARG A 85 -1.37 -14.79 0.53
CA ARG A 85 -0.61 -14.76 -0.74
C ARG A 85 -0.29 -16.17 -1.22
N LEU A 86 0.09 -17.07 -0.31
CA LEU A 86 0.32 -18.49 -0.65
C LEU A 86 -0.97 -19.22 -1.04
N PHE A 87 -2.10 -18.89 -0.42
CA PHE A 87 -3.40 -19.46 -0.74
C PHE A 87 -3.84 -19.05 -2.15
N ILE A 88 -3.78 -17.76 -2.49
CA ILE A 88 -4.18 -17.22 -3.80
C ILE A 88 -3.41 -17.88 -4.95
N VAL A 89 -2.11 -18.12 -4.79
CA VAL A 89 -1.27 -18.69 -5.87
C VAL A 89 -1.34 -20.21 -6.00
N LYS A 90 -1.92 -20.90 -5.01
CA LYS A 90 -2.06 -22.37 -5.05
C LYS A 90 -3.09 -22.79 -6.09
N PRO A 91 -2.92 -23.96 -6.73
CA PRO A 91 -3.96 -24.52 -7.58
C PRO A 91 -5.21 -24.87 -6.76
N LEU A 92 -6.36 -24.92 -7.43
CA LEU A 92 -7.67 -25.14 -6.80
C LEU A 92 -7.69 -26.35 -5.85
N GLU A 93 -7.14 -27.49 -6.27
CA GLU A 93 -7.10 -28.71 -5.43
C GLU A 93 -6.34 -28.50 -4.11
N SER A 94 -5.26 -27.71 -4.15
CA SER A 94 -4.48 -27.37 -2.96
C SER A 94 -5.19 -26.36 -2.06
N GLN A 95 -5.97 -25.43 -2.63
CA GLN A 95 -6.81 -24.52 -1.87
C GLN A 95 -7.92 -25.30 -1.15
N VAL A 96 -8.58 -26.22 -1.85
CA VAL A 96 -9.60 -27.12 -1.28
C VAL A 96 -9.04 -27.97 -0.15
N THR A 97 -7.86 -28.57 -0.34
CA THR A 97 -7.20 -29.37 0.69
C THR A 97 -6.90 -28.51 1.92
N TRP A 98 -6.36 -27.31 1.72
CA TRP A 98 -6.10 -26.37 2.81
C TRP A 98 -7.38 -25.97 3.55
N MET A 99 -8.48 -25.72 2.84
CA MET A 99 -9.77 -25.39 3.45
C MET A 99 -10.29 -26.53 4.34
N LYS A 100 -10.19 -27.78 3.88
CA LYS A 100 -10.59 -28.95 4.66
C LYS A 100 -9.77 -29.07 5.95
N ASP A 101 -8.45 -28.93 5.84
CA ASP A 101 -7.56 -28.92 7.01
C ASP A 101 -7.91 -27.77 7.97
N HIS A 102 -8.24 -26.59 7.43
CA HIS A 102 -8.62 -25.42 8.21
C HIS A 102 -9.95 -25.63 8.96
N VAL A 103 -10.97 -26.15 8.29
CA VAL A 103 -12.26 -26.49 8.91
C VAL A 103 -12.07 -27.45 10.09
N LEU A 104 -11.25 -28.49 9.91
CA LEU A 104 -10.95 -29.45 10.97
C LEU A 104 -10.21 -28.80 12.13
N LYS A 105 -9.20 -27.96 11.83
CA LYS A 105 -8.38 -27.29 12.84
C LYS A 105 -9.18 -26.33 13.72
N TYR A 106 -10.16 -25.64 13.14
CA TYR A 106 -10.96 -24.63 13.84
C TYR A 106 -12.36 -25.12 14.22
N HIS A 107 -12.66 -26.41 14.03
CA HIS A 107 -13.96 -27.03 14.34
C HIS A 107 -15.16 -26.28 13.72
N LEU A 108 -15.00 -25.83 12.47
CA LEU A 108 -16.01 -25.08 11.71
C LEU A 108 -17.07 -25.99 11.07
N ASP A 109 -16.91 -27.31 11.24
CA ASP A 109 -17.82 -28.36 10.81
C ASP A 109 -19.15 -28.36 11.59
N ASN A 110 -19.13 -27.82 12.80
CA ASN A 110 -20.29 -27.75 13.67
C ASN A 110 -21.05 -26.44 13.48
N ASN A 111 -22.22 -26.54 12.86
CA ASN A 111 -23.26 -25.53 12.97
C ASN A 111 -23.77 -25.57 14.43
N ARG A 112 -23.06 -24.96 15.38
CA ARG A 112 -23.62 -24.73 16.72
C ARG A 112 -24.78 -23.76 16.56
N ASN A 113 -25.97 -24.32 16.34
CA ASN A 113 -27.21 -23.78 16.87
C ASN A 113 -26.99 -23.57 18.37
N VAL A 114 -26.47 -22.42 18.77
CA VAL A 114 -26.59 -21.92 20.13
C VAL A 114 -27.99 -21.32 20.23
N GLY A 115 -28.99 -22.19 20.18
CA GLY A 115 -30.29 -21.94 20.77
C GLY A 115 -30.28 -22.71 22.07
N ASP A 116 -30.01 -22.00 23.16
CA ASP A 116 -30.43 -22.31 24.54
C ASP A 116 -29.61 -21.42 25.47
N ASP A 117 -30.06 -20.18 25.60
CA ASP A 117 -29.94 -19.37 26.81
C ASP A 117 -31.18 -18.44 26.80
N ILE A 118 -32.36 -19.05 26.94
CA ILE A 118 -33.50 -18.32 27.48
C ILE A 118 -33.43 -18.60 28.97
N ASP A 119 -32.87 -17.64 29.71
CA ASP A 119 -33.03 -17.58 31.16
C ASP A 119 -34.54 -17.55 31.45
N GLU A 120 -35.09 -18.66 31.93
CA GLU A 120 -36.43 -18.70 32.53
C GLU A 120 -36.39 -17.82 33.77
N ASP A 121 -36.85 -16.57 33.58
CA ASP A 121 -37.05 -15.61 34.64
C ASP A 121 -38.00 -16.24 35.68
N SER A 122 -37.48 -16.40 36.89
CA SER A 122 -38.16 -16.99 38.03
C SER A 122 -39.41 -16.18 38.37
N SER A 123 -40.56 -16.85 38.52
CA SER A 123 -41.75 -16.34 39.20
C SER A 123 -42.10 -17.20 40.41
#